data_AF-A0A7T6XGA6-F1
#
_entry.id   AF-A0A7T6XGA6-F1
#
_cell.length_a   1.000
_cell.length_b   1.000
_cell.length_c   1.000
_cell.angle_alpha   90.00
_cell.angle_beta   90.00
_cell.angle_gamma   90.00
#
_symmetry.space_group_name_H-M   'P 1'
#
loop_
_entity.id
_entity.type
_entity.pdbx_description
1 polymer ?
#
loop_
_entity_poly.entity_id
_entity_poly.type
_entity_poly.pdbx_seq_one_letter_code
_entity_poly.pdbx_strand_id
1 'polypeptide(L)'
;MLSATNISFLVVTTEALLARFKIGKFHLLGHSMGGLTALLLADQHLDHVHSSVNIQGNLVPKEYFLSRQIFISSADYNEAFMDAFDERTRTLGSLANVIYTSTLRARVRATAVCRYL
;
A
#
# COMPACT_ATOMS: atom_id res chain seq x y z
N MET A 1 10.40 14.69 2.57
CA MET A 1 10.39 14.47 1.10
C MET A 1 9.41 13.39 0.62
N LEU A 2 9.02 12.39 1.43
CA LEU A 2 8.03 11.34 1.05
C LEU A 2 6.55 11.74 1.23
N SER A 3 6.23 12.92 1.77
CA SER A 3 4.85 13.35 2.04
C SER A 3 4.04 13.72 0.78
N ALA A 4 4.72 14.00 -0.35
CA ALA A 4 4.08 14.40 -1.60
C ALA A 4 3.57 13.20 -2.43
N THR A 5 4.11 12.00 -2.20
CA THR A 5 3.67 10.79 -2.93
C THR A 5 2.40 10.24 -2.28
N ASN A 6 1.26 10.56 -2.88
CA ASN A 6 -0.06 10.07 -2.50
C ASN A 6 -0.79 9.47 -3.71
N ILE A 7 -1.94 8.83 -3.47
CA ILE A 7 -2.71 8.15 -4.51
C ILE A 7 -3.08 9.10 -5.66
N SER A 8 -3.56 10.31 -5.36
CA SER A 8 -3.95 11.29 -6.38
C SER A 8 -2.77 11.73 -7.24
N PHE A 9 -1.61 11.96 -6.62
CA PHE A 9 -0.37 12.25 -7.36
C PHE A 9 0.00 11.11 -8.31
N LEU A 10 -0.12 9.85 -7.87
CA LEU A 10 0.19 8.69 -8.70
C LEU A 10 -0.79 8.54 -9.87
N VAL A 11 -2.08 8.81 -9.67
CA VAL A 11 -3.10 8.80 -10.73
C VAL A 11 -2.74 9.84 -11.80
N VAL A 12 -2.60 11.11 -11.42
CA VAL A 12 -2.30 12.21 -12.36
C VAL A 12 -0.98 12.00 -13.07
N THR A 13 0.04 11.50 -12.37
CA THR A 13 1.34 11.19 -12.98
C THR A 13 1.21 10.09 -14.03
N THR A 14 0.42 9.05 -13.76
CA THR A 14 0.20 7.95 -14.70
C THR A 14 -0.55 8.44 -15.94
N GLU A 15 -1.60 9.25 -15.78
CA GLU A 15 -2.33 9.86 -16.89
C GLU A 15 -1.41 10.74 -17.76
N ALA A 16 -0.56 11.55 -17.13
CA ALA A 16 0.40 12.39 -17.83
C ALA A 16 1.38 11.55 -18.66
N LEU A 17 1.84 10.40 -18.14
CA LEU A 17 2.70 9.47 -18.87
C LEU A 17 1.96 8.82 -20.05
N LEU A 18 0.74 8.32 -19.84
CA LEU A 18 -0.09 7.74 -20.89
C LEU A 18 -0.31 8.73 -22.04
N ALA A 19 -0.64 9.98 -21.72
CA ALA A 19 -0.79 11.05 -22.70
C ALA A 19 0.53 11.38 -23.41
N ARG A 20 1.64 11.50 -22.66
CA ARG A 20 2.97 11.84 -23.20
C ARG A 20 3.49 10.78 -24.19
N PHE A 21 3.16 9.51 -23.97
CA PHE A 21 3.54 8.40 -24.82
C PHE A 21 2.43 7.98 -25.80
N LYS A 22 1.28 8.68 -25.82
CA LYS A 22 0.14 8.40 -26.69
C LYS A 22 -0.36 6.95 -26.56
N ILE A 23 -0.38 6.42 -25.34
CA ILE A 23 -0.85 5.06 -25.04
C ILE A 23 -2.37 5.09 -24.89
N GLY A 24 -3.08 4.60 -25.91
CA GLY A 24 -4.53 4.60 -25.96
C GLY A 24 -5.21 3.35 -25.37
N LYS A 25 -4.49 2.24 -25.19
CA LYS A 25 -5.01 1.04 -24.51
C LYS A 25 -3.90 0.39 -23.68
N PHE A 26 -4.24 -0.10 -22.49
CA PHE A 26 -3.25 -0.62 -21.55
C PHE A 26 -3.84 -1.62 -20.56
N HIS A 27 -2.94 -2.37 -19.92
CA HIS A 27 -3.24 -3.23 -18.77
C HIS A 27 -2.72 -2.55 -17.51
N LEU A 28 -3.49 -2.60 -16.44
CA LEU A 28 -3.12 -2.01 -15.15
C LEU A 28 -2.64 -3.09 -14.19
N LEU A 29 -1.44 -2.90 -13.63
CA LEU A 29 -0.89 -3.73 -12.57
C LEU A 29 -0.56 -2.81 -11.39
N GLY A 30 -1.18 -3.07 -10.24
CA GLY A 30 -1.03 -2.25 -9.05
C GLY A 30 -0.56 -3.06 -7.84
N HIS A 31 0.51 -2.62 -7.18
CA HIS A 31 1.00 -3.17 -5.91
C HIS A 31 1.04 -2.11 -4.81
N SER A 32 0.74 -2.47 -3.57
CA SER A 32 0.63 -1.54 -2.44
C SER A 32 -0.26 -0.32 -2.80
N MET A 33 0.24 0.92 -2.66
CA MET A 33 -0.48 2.13 -3.11
C MET A 33 -0.89 2.09 -4.60
N GLY A 34 -0.10 1.40 -5.43
CA GLY A 34 -0.41 1.20 -6.85
C GLY A 34 -1.71 0.41 -7.08
N GLY A 35 -2.16 -0.42 -6.13
CA GLY A 35 -3.44 -1.14 -6.25
C GLY A 35 -4.62 -0.19 -6.33
N LEU A 36 -4.72 0.75 -5.37
CA LEU A 36 -5.79 1.75 -5.36
C LEU A 36 -5.63 2.74 -6.51
N THR A 37 -4.40 3.13 -6.85
CA THR A 37 -4.14 3.95 -8.03
C THR A 37 -4.64 3.28 -9.31
N ALA A 38 -4.34 1.99 -9.51
CA ALA A 38 -4.81 1.22 -10.65
C ALA A 38 -6.35 1.08 -10.66
N LEU A 39 -6.98 0.91 -9.50
CA LEU A 39 -8.43 0.84 -9.41
C LEU A 39 -9.09 2.17 -9.84
N LEU A 40 -8.56 3.30 -9.39
CA LEU A 40 -9.05 4.63 -9.77
C LEU A 40 -8.82 4.92 -11.27
N LEU A 41 -7.66 4.55 -11.81
CA LEU A 41 -7.39 4.68 -13.24
C LEU A 41 -8.32 3.81 -14.08
N ALA A 42 -8.63 2.59 -13.62
CA ALA A 42 -9.56 1.70 -14.31
C ALA A 42 -10.97 2.28 -14.35
N ASP A 43 -11.44 2.85 -13.24
CA ASP A 43 -12.75 3.51 -13.14
C ASP A 43 -12.84 4.75 -14.07
N GLN A 44 -11.78 5.54 -14.14
CA GLN A 44 -11.73 6.76 -14.96
C GLN A 44 -11.56 6.50 -16.47
N HIS A 45 -10.95 5.38 -16.85
CA HIS A 45 -10.54 5.08 -18.23
C HIS A 45 -11.02 3.71 -18.71
N LEU A 46 -12.28 3.35 -18.42
CA LEU A 46 -12.86 2.03 -18.72
C LEU A 46 -12.65 1.57 -20.17
N ASP A 47 -12.77 2.47 -21.15
CA ASP A 47 -12.61 2.14 -22.58
C ASP A 47 -11.15 1.90 -23.00
N HIS A 48 -10.20 2.33 -22.17
CA HIS A 48 -8.77 2.21 -22.43
C HIS A 48 -8.13 1.03 -21.67
N VAL A 49 -8.78 0.51 -20.63
CA VAL A 49 -8.22 -0.55 -19.79
C VAL A 49 -8.71 -1.93 -20.23
N HIS A 50 -7.77 -2.78 -20.66
CA HIS A 50 -8.10 -4.15 -21.07
C HIS A 50 -8.20 -5.12 -19.90
N SER A 51 -7.37 -4.96 -18.89
CA SER A 51 -7.45 -5.75 -17.66
C SER A 51 -6.78 -5.01 -16.51
N SER A 52 -7.20 -5.34 -15.29
CA SER A 52 -6.59 -4.82 -14.06
C SER A 52 -6.20 -5.99 -13.14
N VAL A 53 -5.00 -5.92 -12.58
CA VAL A 53 -4.48 -6.89 -11.60
C VAL A 53 -4.03 -6.13 -10.36
N ASN A 54 -4.66 -6.45 -9.23
CA ASN A 54 -4.25 -5.96 -7.92
C ASN A 54 -3.36 -7.02 -7.22
N ILE A 55 -2.10 -6.66 -6.94
CA ILE A 55 -1.11 -7.50 -6.27
C ILE A 55 -0.86 -6.93 -4.89
N GLN A 56 -1.57 -7.44 -3.87
CA GLN A 56 -1.42 -6.97 -2.48
C GLN A 56 -1.51 -5.43 -2.33
N GLY A 57 -2.25 -4.79 -3.23
CA GLY A 57 -2.41 -3.37 -3.25
C GLY A 57 -3.66 -2.91 -2.50
N ASN A 58 -3.60 -1.66 -2.06
CA ASN A 58 -4.63 -1.04 -1.26
C ASN A 58 -5.96 -1.05 -2.03
N LEU A 59 -7.06 -1.31 -1.33
CA LEU A 59 -8.42 -1.20 -1.86
C LEU A 59 -9.08 0.11 -1.42
N VAL A 60 -8.65 0.69 -0.30
CA VAL A 60 -9.16 1.97 0.21
C VAL A 60 -8.03 2.86 0.74
N PRO A 61 -8.21 4.19 0.78
CA PRO A 61 -7.16 5.11 1.24
C PRO A 61 -6.68 4.85 2.67
N LYS A 62 -7.53 4.28 3.52
CA LYS A 62 -7.25 4.01 4.94
C LYS A 62 -6.42 2.73 5.17
N GLU A 63 -6.15 1.94 4.13
CA GLU A 63 -5.24 0.79 4.24
C GLU A 63 -3.79 1.28 4.28
N TYR A 64 -3.37 1.74 5.47
CA TYR A 64 -2.00 2.13 5.74
C TYR A 64 -1.14 0.87 5.93
N PHE A 65 -0.44 0.44 4.89
CA PHE A 65 0.49 -0.70 5.00
C PHE A 65 1.59 -0.44 6.03
N LEU A 66 2.11 -1.52 6.63
CA LEU A 66 3.23 -1.54 7.58
C LEU A 66 4.36 -0.59 7.20
N SER A 67 4.74 -0.58 5.91
CA SER A 67 5.84 0.23 5.38
C SER A 67 5.66 1.73 5.64
N ARG A 68 4.43 2.26 5.55
CA ARG A 68 4.18 3.70 5.80
C ARG A 68 4.05 4.01 7.29
N GLN A 69 3.53 3.07 8.07
CA GLN A 69 3.38 3.24 9.52
C GLN A 69 4.73 3.25 10.25
N ILE A 70 5.73 2.49 9.78
CA ILE A 70 7.08 2.50 10.36
C ILE A 70 7.71 3.90 10.27
N PHE A 71 7.56 4.60 9.14
CA PHE A 71 8.14 5.94 8.96
C PHE A 71 7.40 7.05 9.72
N ILE A 72 6.11 6.86 10.01
CA ILE A 72 5.28 7.87 10.68
C ILE A 72 5.24 7.62 12.21
N SER A 73 5.59 6.42 12.65
CA SER A 73 5.62 6.11 14.07
C SER A 73 6.73 6.87 14.77
N SER A 74 6.38 7.50 15.89
CA SER A 74 7.32 8.09 16.84
C SER A 74 7.82 7.09 17.87
N ALA A 75 7.53 5.79 17.72
CA ALA A 75 7.94 4.78 18.67
C ALA A 75 9.44 4.47 18.50
N ASP A 76 10.23 4.85 19.49
CA ASP A 76 11.68 4.58 19.53
C ASP A 76 12.00 3.08 19.67
N TYR A 77 11.03 2.27 20.11
CA TYR A 77 11.21 0.84 20.40
C TYR A 77 10.43 -0.05 19.42
N ASN A 78 11.18 -0.90 18.70
CA ASN A 78 10.63 -1.76 17.65
C ASN A 78 9.49 -2.68 18.13
N GLU A 79 9.52 -3.19 19.37
CA GLU A 79 8.43 -4.05 19.87
C GLU A 79 7.16 -3.26 20.18
N ALA A 80 7.29 -2.05 20.75
CA ALA A 80 6.14 -1.21 21.04
C ALA A 80 5.43 -0.78 19.75
N PHE A 81 6.21 -0.53 18.68
CA PHE A 81 5.65 -0.34 17.35
C PHE A 81 4.88 -1.59 16.86
N MET A 82 5.47 -2.78 17.01
CA MET A 82 4.85 -4.03 16.55
C MET A 82 3.55 -4.34 17.30
N ASP A 83 3.51 -4.18 18.62
CA ASP A 83 2.28 -4.34 19.42
C ASP A 83 1.18 -3.36 18.96
N ALA A 84 1.55 -2.09 18.80
CA ALA A 84 0.60 -1.08 18.38
C ALA A 84 0.13 -1.29 16.93
N PHE A 85 1.00 -1.78 16.05
CA PHE A 85 0.66 -2.12 14.67
C PHE A 85 -0.26 -3.34 14.59
N ASP A 86 -0.02 -4.37 15.41
CA ASP A 86 -0.87 -5.55 15.51
C ASP A 86 -2.28 -5.17 15.96
N GLU A 87 -2.39 -4.40 17.05
CA GLU A 87 -3.67 -3.93 17.58
C GLU A 87 -4.48 -3.13 16.55
N ARG A 88 -3.83 -2.16 15.89
CA ARG A 88 -4.47 -1.35 14.86
C ARG A 88 -4.91 -2.21 13.68
N THR A 89 -4.05 -3.10 13.20
CA THR A 89 -4.36 -3.91 12.02
C THR A 89 -5.49 -4.89 12.31
N ARG A 90 -5.46 -5.57 13.47
CA ARG A 90 -6.48 -6.55 13.87
C ARG A 90 -7.87 -5.93 13.99
N THR A 91 -7.96 -4.65 14.34
CA THR A 91 -9.24 -3.95 14.56
C THR A 91 -9.81 -3.26 13.31
N LEU A 92 -9.13 -3.32 12.16
CA LEU A 92 -9.55 -2.67 10.90
C LEU A 92 -10.76 -3.33 10.19
N GLY A 93 -11.54 -4.19 10.87
CA GLY A 93 -12.84 -4.67 10.38
C GLY A 93 -12.81 -5.61 9.16
N SER A 94 -11.64 -6.07 8.72
CA SER A 94 -11.48 -7.02 7.61
C SER A 94 -10.93 -8.36 8.11
N LEU A 95 -11.55 -9.47 7.67
CA LEU A 95 -11.09 -10.83 7.98
C LEU A 95 -9.64 -11.06 7.54
N ALA A 96 -9.23 -10.48 6.40
CA ALA A 96 -7.87 -10.59 5.89
C ALA A 96 -6.85 -9.99 6.88
N ASN A 97 -7.22 -8.91 7.57
CA ASN A 97 -6.36 -8.28 8.56
C ASN A 97 -6.20 -9.16 9.81
N VAL A 98 -7.28 -9.80 10.28
CA VAL A 98 -7.23 -10.73 11.41
C VAL A 98 -6.35 -11.95 11.10
N ILE A 99 -6.47 -12.51 9.89
CA ILE A 99 -5.61 -13.63 9.46
C ILE A 99 -4.16 -13.17 9.35
N TYR A 100 -3.91 -12.00 8.74
CA TYR A 100 -2.57 -11.43 8.63
C TYR A 100 -1.93 -11.26 10.01
N THR A 101 -2.64 -10.64 10.97
CA THR A 101 -2.10 -10.39 12.32
C THR A 101 -1.86 -11.67 13.12
N SER A 102 -2.74 -12.67 13.00
CA SER A 102 -2.56 -13.96 13.69
C SER A 102 -1.23 -14.67 13.38
N THR A 103 -0.64 -14.38 12.22
CA THR A 103 0.65 -14.97 11.79
C THR A 103 1.82 -13.98 11.85
N LEU A 104 1.56 -12.71 12.16
CA LEU A 104 2.54 -11.63 12.07
C LEU A 104 3.75 -11.89 12.98
N ARG A 105 3.50 -12.22 14.25
CA ARG A 105 4.56 -12.50 15.25
C ARG A 105 5.39 -13.74 14.94
N ALA A 106 4.85 -14.69 14.17
CA ALA A 106 5.60 -15.86 13.71
C ALA A 106 6.53 -15.52 12.52
N ARG A 107 6.15 -14.53 11.71
CA ARG A 107 6.85 -14.15 10.47
C ARG A 107 7.82 -12.99 10.64
N VAL A 108 7.56 -12.08 11.58
CA VAL A 108 8.32 -10.86 11.80
C VAL A 108 8.70 -10.78 13.27
N ARG A 109 10.01 -10.74 13.54
CA ARG A 109 10.56 -10.51 14.88
C ARG A 109 11.30 -9.18 14.87
N ALA A 110 10.91 -8.25 15.75
CA ALA A 110 11.57 -6.94 15.85
C ALA A 110 13.07 -7.05 16.17
N THR A 111 13.47 -8.14 16.83
CA THR A 111 14.86 -8.46 17.18
C THR A 111 15.66 -9.07 16.02
N ALA A 112 15.03 -9.45 14.90
CA ALA A 112 15.74 -10.05 13.77
C ALA A 112 16.66 -9.06 13.04
N VAL A 113 16.42 -7.75 13.20
CA VAL A 113 17.31 -6.71 12.70
C VAL A 113 18.28 -6.33 13.82
N CYS A 114 19.46 -6.93 13.84
CA CYS A 114 20.57 -6.43 14.65
C CYS A 114 20.98 -5.05 14.13
N ARG A 115 20.80 -4.00 14.94
CA ARG A 115 21.53 -2.74 14.72
C ARG A 115 23.00 -3.03 14.97
N TYR A 116 23.79 -3.20 13.90
CA TYR A 116 25.19 -2.81 13.98
C TYR A 116 25.21 -1.28 14.09
N LEU A 117 25.93 -0.80 15.10
CA LEU A 117 26.03 0.59 15.54
C LEU A 117 26.25 1.56 14.38
#